data_AF-A0A164MS97-F1
#
_entry.id   AF-A0A164MS97-F1
#
_cell.length_a   1.000
_cell.length_b   1.000
_cell.length_c   1.000
_cell.angle_alpha   90.00
_cell.angle_beta   90.00
_cell.angle_gamma   90.00
#
_symmetry.space_group_name_H-M   'P 1'
#
loop_
_entity.id
_entity.type
_entity.pdbx_description
1 polymer ?
#
loop_
_entity_poly.entity_id
_entity_poly.type
_entity_poly.pdbx_seq_one_letter_code
_entity_poly.pdbx_strand_id
1 'polypeptide(L)'
;MALLPIFLISFLISSHIVFGLPLSTNETTTTSIHLHNKRDTLICGFAARLVDNKSCLPAGINFVLNAAQTAVTEESLTTNAAGQFKIPANKASQCDHIIELALLNSMFNKNGFCAVANVLGSSFSAGQKVDFLNTPINLVNAAAANANSIAQGTPVNLVFLDTKLNIPKKNFVTSALNNPGVAPTNAGNLNTAIKSYLTQTRTQSLRVAQAIDAACLQSINALKASTLSGVVAPAPNVRAKTATERLAQAVAAHDALVGANPALTITAQWTEVLNTP
;
A
#
# COMPACT_ATOMS: atom_id res chain seq x y z
N MET A 1 -12.11 35.19 49.76
CA MET A 1 -11.31 35.61 48.59
C MET A 1 -9.90 35.09 48.79
N ALA A 2 -9.48 34.10 48.01
CA ALA A 2 -8.10 33.66 47.90
C ALA A 2 -7.88 33.21 46.45
N LEU A 3 -6.85 33.77 45.84
CA LEU A 3 -6.46 33.61 44.44
C LEU A 3 -5.78 32.24 44.18
N LEU A 4 -6.00 31.74 42.97
CA LEU A 4 -5.41 30.56 42.33
C LEU A 4 -3.86 30.55 42.31
N PRO A 5 -3.26 29.38 41.99
CA PRO A 5 -2.70 29.27 40.64
C PRO A 5 -3.08 27.96 39.91
N ILE A 6 -3.55 28.11 38.67
CA ILE A 6 -3.61 27.05 37.66
C ILE A 6 -2.20 26.82 37.14
N PHE A 7 -1.69 25.60 37.24
CA PHE A 7 -0.50 25.16 36.51
C PHE A 7 -0.91 24.70 35.11
N LEU A 8 -0.56 25.48 34.08
CA LEU A 8 -0.53 25.01 32.69
C LEU A 8 0.76 24.22 32.47
N ILE A 9 0.65 22.90 32.30
CA ILE A 9 1.77 22.07 31.83
C ILE A 9 1.77 22.10 30.30
N SER A 10 2.69 22.89 29.72
CA SER A 10 2.97 22.89 28.29
C SER A 10 3.81 21.66 27.94
N PHE A 11 3.25 20.72 27.18
CA PHE A 11 4.00 19.65 26.54
C PHE A 11 4.61 20.15 25.23
N LEU A 12 5.90 20.48 25.27
CA LEU A 12 6.73 20.68 24.08
C LEU A 12 7.13 19.30 23.52
N ILE A 13 6.44 18.85 22.46
CA ILE A 13 6.85 17.69 21.67
C ILE A 13 7.93 18.16 20.70
N SER A 14 9.20 17.89 21.01
CA SER A 14 10.31 18.04 20.05
C SER A 14 10.14 16.99 18.95
N SER A 15 9.65 17.42 17.79
CA SER A 15 9.68 16.63 16.57
C SER A 15 11.09 16.69 15.98
N HIS A 16 11.89 15.65 16.20
CA HIS A 16 13.11 15.45 15.43
C HIS A 16 12.74 14.95 14.03
N ILE A 17 12.73 15.89 13.08
CA ILE A 17 12.66 15.60 11.64
C ILE A 17 14.03 15.03 11.25
N VAL A 18 14.11 13.71 11.06
CA VAL A 18 15.27 13.08 10.44
C VAL A 18 15.12 13.25 8.92
N PHE A 19 15.88 14.17 8.34
CA PHE A 19 16.04 14.27 6.89
C PHE A 19 16.86 13.07 6.42
N GLY A 20 16.22 12.12 5.73
CA GLY A 20 16.92 11.09 4.98
C GLY A 20 17.73 11.72 3.85
N LEU A 21 19.01 11.36 3.75
CA LEU A 21 19.89 11.78 2.67
C LEU A 21 19.37 11.27 1.32
N PRO A 22 19.41 12.07 0.25
CA PRO A 22 19.04 11.60 -1.10
C PRO A 22 20.06 10.58 -1.60
N LEU A 23 19.58 9.47 -2.18
CA LEU A 23 20.41 8.51 -2.89
C LEU A 23 21.17 9.19 -4.05
N SER A 24 22.42 8.78 -4.24
CA SER A 24 23.38 9.38 -5.16
C SER A 24 22.90 9.41 -6.61
N THR A 25 23.01 10.59 -7.21
CA THR A 25 22.84 10.85 -8.63
C THR A 25 24.07 10.35 -9.41
N ASN A 26 23.89 9.32 -10.21
CA ASN A 26 24.66 9.13 -11.44
C ASN A 26 23.92 8.16 -12.34
N GLU A 27 23.00 8.67 -13.16
CA GLU A 27 22.64 8.03 -14.42
C GLU A 27 22.07 9.08 -15.38
N THR A 28 22.83 9.31 -16.45
CA THR A 28 22.56 10.27 -17.52
C THR A 28 21.60 9.66 -18.53
N THR A 29 20.48 10.36 -18.74
CA THR A 29 19.72 10.50 -20.00
C THR A 29 19.28 9.24 -20.76
N THR A 30 18.00 8.87 -20.65
CA THR A 30 17.03 8.88 -21.77
C THR A 30 15.64 8.42 -21.31
N THR A 31 14.61 9.01 -21.91
CA THR A 31 13.16 8.92 -21.60
C THR A 31 12.73 9.65 -20.33
N SER A 32 12.04 10.76 -20.56
CA SER A 32 11.37 11.60 -19.58
C SER A 32 10.56 10.75 -18.60
N ILE A 33 11.17 10.42 -17.46
CA ILE A 33 10.45 9.91 -16.30
C ILE A 33 9.62 11.10 -15.83
N HIS A 34 8.35 11.14 -16.23
CA HIS A 34 7.39 12.10 -15.68
C HIS A 34 7.19 11.75 -14.20
N LEU A 35 8.12 12.21 -13.36
CA LEU A 35 8.27 11.98 -11.92
C LEU A 35 7.27 12.77 -11.06
N HIS A 36 6.16 13.24 -11.64
CA HIS A 36 5.29 14.16 -10.93
C HIS A 36 4.34 13.36 -10.03
N ASN A 37 4.69 13.34 -8.73
CA ASN A 37 3.93 12.86 -7.57
C ASN A 37 4.13 11.41 -7.08
N LYS A 38 5.36 10.87 -7.10
CA LYS A 38 5.73 9.66 -6.31
C LYS A 38 5.72 9.89 -4.76
N ARG A 39 5.03 10.89 -4.23
CA ARG A 39 5.14 11.36 -2.82
C ARG A 39 4.35 10.54 -1.78
N ASP A 40 3.63 9.50 -2.18
CA ASP A 40 2.83 8.65 -1.28
C ASP A 40 3.30 7.18 -1.29
N THR A 41 4.60 6.99 -1.53
CA THR A 41 5.26 5.66 -1.49
C THR A 41 5.60 5.21 -0.07
N LEU A 42 5.20 5.96 0.95
CA LEU A 42 5.56 5.69 2.33
C LEU A 42 4.54 4.77 3.00
N ILE A 43 4.90 3.51 3.17
CA ILE A 43 4.18 2.56 4.02
C ILE A 43 4.92 2.50 5.35
N CYS A 44 4.24 2.85 6.44
CA CYS A 44 4.84 2.92 7.77
C CYS A 44 6.10 3.81 7.81
N GLY A 45 6.10 4.91 7.05
CA GLY A 45 7.23 5.82 6.94
C GLY A 45 8.42 5.29 6.13
N PHE A 46 8.30 4.14 5.45
CA PHE A 46 9.32 3.59 4.57
C PHE A 46 8.86 3.64 3.11
N ALA A 47 9.76 4.03 2.20
CA ALA A 47 9.52 4.04 0.76
C ALA A 47 9.43 2.60 0.23
N ALA A 48 8.32 1.94 0.51
CA ALA A 48 8.16 0.50 0.33
C ALA A 48 8.12 0.10 -1.15
N ARG A 49 7.90 1.06 -2.07
CA ARG A 49 8.07 0.80 -3.50
C ARG A 49 8.16 2.04 -4.37
N LEU A 50 9.21 2.11 -5.19
CA LEU A 50 9.25 2.97 -6.37
C LEU A 50 8.86 2.10 -7.57
N VAL A 51 7.63 2.24 -8.08
CA VAL A 51 7.25 1.63 -9.35
C VAL A 51 7.67 2.52 -10.51
N ASP A 52 8.08 1.89 -11.60
CA ASP A 52 8.37 2.52 -12.88
C ASP A 52 7.51 1.87 -13.98
N ASN A 53 7.63 2.35 -15.22
CA ASN A 53 6.85 1.80 -16.33
C ASN A 53 7.16 0.32 -16.61
N LYS A 54 8.35 -0.17 -16.24
CA LYS A 54 8.74 -1.58 -16.44
C LYS A 54 8.12 -2.49 -15.38
N SER A 55 7.80 -1.97 -14.20
CA SER A 55 7.25 -2.71 -13.08
C SER A 55 5.89 -3.37 -13.41
N CYS A 56 5.13 -2.79 -14.34
CA CYS A 56 3.82 -3.31 -14.78
C CYS A 56 3.90 -4.38 -15.87
N LEU A 57 5.10 -4.69 -16.37
CA LEU A 57 5.33 -5.78 -17.31
C LEU A 57 5.74 -7.06 -16.54
N PRO A 58 5.40 -8.27 -17.03
CA PRO A 58 4.70 -8.59 -18.28
C PRO A 58 3.18 -8.78 -18.13
N ALA A 59 2.54 -8.23 -17.10
CA ALA A 59 1.13 -8.53 -16.78
C ALA A 59 0.15 -8.37 -17.95
N GLY A 60 0.42 -7.51 -18.95
CA GLY A 60 -0.38 -7.51 -20.18
C GLY A 60 -1.66 -6.68 -20.13
N ILE A 61 -1.97 -6.03 -19.00
CA ILE A 61 -3.19 -5.24 -18.80
C ILE A 61 -2.91 -3.73 -18.94
N ASN A 62 -3.68 -3.06 -19.80
CA ASN A 62 -3.71 -1.61 -19.94
C ASN A 62 -5.16 -1.10 -19.92
N PHE A 63 -5.46 -0.12 -19.06
CA PHE A 63 -6.77 0.51 -19.01
C PHE A 63 -6.71 1.92 -19.60
N VAL A 64 -7.50 2.15 -20.64
CA VAL A 64 -7.56 3.43 -21.36
C VAL A 64 -8.90 4.12 -21.10
N LEU A 65 -8.85 5.43 -20.89
CA LEU A 65 -10.02 6.27 -20.68
C LEU A 65 -10.73 6.55 -22.01
N ASN A 66 -12.06 6.40 -22.05
CA ASN A 66 -12.82 6.76 -23.24
C ASN A 66 -12.81 8.29 -23.49
N ALA A 67 -13.19 8.72 -24.70
CA ALA A 67 -13.20 10.13 -25.07
C ALA A 67 -14.07 11.01 -24.16
N ALA A 68 -15.17 10.47 -23.62
CA ALA A 68 -16.09 11.15 -22.71
C ALA A 68 -15.58 11.24 -21.26
N GLN A 69 -14.48 10.55 -20.93
CA GLN A 69 -13.88 10.45 -19.61
C GLN A 69 -14.82 9.87 -18.54
N THR A 70 -15.72 8.98 -18.93
CA THR A 70 -16.73 8.38 -18.05
C THR A 70 -16.56 6.87 -17.86
N ALA A 71 -15.76 6.21 -18.68
CA ALA A 71 -15.52 4.78 -18.60
C ALA A 71 -14.09 4.43 -19.02
N VAL A 72 -13.60 3.28 -18.53
CA VAL A 72 -12.35 2.70 -19.00
C VAL A 72 -12.61 1.49 -19.89
N THR A 73 -11.65 1.15 -20.72
CA THR A 73 -11.64 -0.09 -21.49
C THR A 73 -10.31 -0.78 -21.30
N GLU A 74 -10.35 -2.09 -21.08
CA GLU A 74 -9.17 -2.93 -21.07
C GLU A 74 -8.67 -3.11 -22.51
N GLU A 75 -7.39 -2.82 -22.73
CA GLU A 75 -6.67 -3.03 -23.98
C GLU A 75 -5.50 -3.97 -23.74
N SER A 76 -5.29 -4.91 -24.66
CA SER A 76 -4.13 -5.80 -24.62
C SER A 76 -2.84 -5.05 -24.93
N LEU A 77 -1.78 -5.32 -24.17
CA LEU A 77 -0.45 -4.82 -24.51
C LEU A 77 0.06 -5.42 -25.83
N THR A 78 0.74 -4.59 -26.62
CA THR A 78 1.42 -5.06 -27.84
C THR A 78 2.80 -5.62 -27.52
N THR A 79 3.29 -6.55 -28.36
CA THR A 79 4.64 -7.11 -28.23
C THR A 79 5.63 -6.52 -29.25
N ASN A 80 6.92 -6.64 -28.98
CA ASN A 80 7.99 -6.39 -29.96
C ASN A 80 8.28 -7.64 -30.80
N ALA A 81 9.17 -7.51 -31.79
CA ALA A 81 9.56 -8.63 -32.66
C ALA A 81 10.20 -9.81 -31.89
N ALA A 82 10.69 -9.57 -30.66
CA ALA A 82 11.22 -10.59 -29.75
C ALA A 82 10.14 -11.19 -28.82
N GLY A 83 8.85 -10.90 -29.06
CA GLY A 83 7.73 -11.42 -28.26
C GLY A 83 7.58 -10.78 -26.87
N GLN A 84 8.30 -9.70 -26.57
CA GLN A 84 8.23 -9.03 -25.28
C GLN A 84 7.18 -7.93 -25.29
N PHE A 85 6.37 -7.81 -24.25
CA PHE A 85 5.39 -6.73 -24.12
C PHE A 85 6.08 -5.35 -24.11
N LYS A 86 5.48 -4.43 -24.84
CA LYS A 86 5.88 -3.03 -24.90
C LYS A 86 5.12 -2.23 -23.85
N ILE A 87 5.80 -1.26 -23.26
CA ILE A 87 5.15 -0.17 -22.54
C ILE A 87 4.21 0.53 -23.54
N PRO A 88 2.95 0.84 -23.15
CA PRO A 88 2.05 1.61 -24.00
C PRO A 88 2.74 2.87 -24.54
N ALA A 89 2.69 3.05 -25.87
CA ALA A 89 3.38 4.16 -26.53
C ALA A 89 2.71 5.53 -26.27
N ASN A 90 1.47 5.52 -25.75
CA ASN A 90 0.79 6.76 -25.39
C ASN A 90 1.51 7.39 -24.17
N LYS A 91 1.61 8.73 -24.13
CA LYS A 91 2.08 9.45 -22.93
C LYS A 91 1.00 9.50 -21.84
N ALA A 92 -0.15 8.89 -22.08
CA ALA A 92 -1.34 9.02 -21.26
C ALA A 92 -1.47 7.89 -20.23
N SER A 93 -0.74 6.78 -20.33
CA SER A 93 -0.78 5.65 -19.38
C SER A 93 0.49 5.60 -18.52
N GLN A 94 0.33 5.26 -17.24
CA GLN A 94 1.43 5.05 -16.30
C GLN A 94 1.23 3.77 -15.50
N CYS A 95 2.32 3.22 -14.98
CA CYS A 95 2.25 2.04 -14.12
C CYS A 95 1.53 2.38 -12.80
N ASP A 96 0.53 1.58 -12.46
CA ASP A 96 -0.39 1.79 -11.35
C ASP A 96 -0.50 0.54 -10.47
N HIS A 97 -0.91 0.74 -9.21
CA HIS A 97 -1.32 -0.35 -8.34
C HIS A 97 -2.85 -0.48 -8.36
N ILE A 98 -3.40 -1.62 -8.78
CA ILE A 98 -4.84 -1.87 -8.73
C ILE A 98 -5.39 -1.55 -7.33
N ILE A 99 -4.73 -2.07 -6.29
CA ILE A 99 -4.90 -1.64 -4.91
C ILE A 99 -3.93 -0.50 -4.58
N GLU A 100 -4.47 0.64 -4.21
CA GLU A 100 -3.68 1.82 -3.83
C GLU A 100 -2.77 1.57 -2.62
N LEU A 101 -1.53 2.08 -2.68
CA LEU A 101 -0.61 2.04 -1.53
C LEU A 101 -1.15 2.83 -0.33
N ALA A 102 -1.97 3.86 -0.56
CA ALA A 102 -2.64 4.61 0.49
C ALA A 102 -3.54 3.72 1.36
N LEU A 103 -4.21 2.72 0.76
CA LEU A 103 -4.92 1.69 1.51
C LEU A 103 -3.95 0.95 2.41
N LEU A 104 -2.85 0.42 1.87
CA LEU A 104 -1.90 -0.37 2.63
C LEU A 104 -1.32 0.41 3.80
N ASN A 105 -0.92 1.66 3.59
CA ASN A 105 -0.43 2.51 4.68
C ASN A 105 -1.52 2.77 5.72
N SER A 106 -2.76 3.13 5.31
CA SER A 106 -3.88 3.32 6.23
C SER A 106 -4.14 2.05 7.06
N MET A 107 -4.17 0.90 6.40
CA MET A 107 -4.47 -0.39 7.01
C MET A 107 -3.38 -0.86 7.96
N PHE A 108 -2.11 -0.79 7.54
CA PHE A 108 -1.00 -1.20 8.40
C PHE A 108 -0.89 -0.32 9.65
N ASN A 109 -1.31 0.95 9.58
CA ASN A 109 -1.42 1.78 10.77
C ASN A 109 -2.60 1.35 11.65
N LYS A 110 -3.81 1.18 11.08
CA LYS A 110 -5.02 0.82 11.83
C LYS A 110 -4.93 -0.54 12.50
N ASN A 111 -4.32 -1.54 11.85
CA ASN A 111 -4.22 -2.90 12.36
C ASN A 111 -2.94 -3.15 13.19
N GLY A 112 -2.08 -2.15 13.40
CA GLY A 112 -0.85 -2.29 14.18
C GLY A 112 0.34 -2.94 13.47
N PHE A 113 0.22 -3.33 12.20
CA PHE A 113 1.35 -3.89 11.42
C PHE A 113 2.52 -2.90 11.29
N CYS A 114 2.24 -1.59 11.18
CA CYS A 114 3.25 -0.54 11.22
C CYS A 114 3.95 -0.45 12.57
N ALA A 115 3.26 -0.73 13.69
CA ALA A 115 3.90 -0.74 15.01
C ALA A 115 4.93 -1.86 15.11
N VAL A 116 4.62 -3.06 14.60
CA VAL A 116 5.58 -4.17 14.49
C VAL A 116 6.78 -3.77 13.63
N ALA A 117 6.54 -3.22 12.44
CA ALA A 117 7.60 -2.76 11.54
C ALA A 117 8.49 -1.68 12.18
N ASN A 118 7.91 -0.76 12.94
CA ASN A 118 8.65 0.30 13.62
C ASN A 118 9.52 -0.25 14.77
N VAL A 119 9.05 -1.26 15.50
CA VAL A 119 9.88 -1.94 16.50
C VAL A 119 11.05 -2.68 15.83
N LEU A 120 10.82 -3.37 14.72
CA LEU A 120 11.90 -4.00 13.94
C LEU A 120 12.96 -2.97 13.53
N GLY A 121 12.53 -1.82 12.99
CA GLY A 121 13.44 -0.77 12.52
C GLY A 121 14.22 -0.06 13.63
N SER A 122 13.63 0.10 14.81
CA SER A 122 14.22 0.85 15.93
C SER A 122 14.98 -0.01 16.93
N SER A 123 14.56 -1.27 17.13
CA SER A 123 15.12 -2.17 18.14
C SER A 123 15.98 -3.29 17.57
N PHE A 124 15.99 -3.47 16.24
CA PHE A 124 16.82 -4.47 15.58
C PHE A 124 17.62 -3.86 14.43
N SER A 125 17.04 -3.69 13.25
CA SER A 125 17.71 -3.07 12.11
C SER A 125 16.72 -2.46 11.10
N ALA A 126 17.18 -1.43 10.37
CA ALA A 126 16.42 -0.88 9.26
C ALA A 126 16.11 -1.95 8.20
N GLY A 127 17.06 -2.85 7.90
CA GLY A 127 16.88 -3.95 6.94
C GLY A 127 15.70 -4.86 7.30
N GLN A 128 15.55 -5.25 8.57
CA GLN A 128 14.42 -6.08 9.00
C GLN A 128 13.06 -5.38 8.87
N LYS A 129 13.01 -4.06 9.11
CA LYS A 129 11.79 -3.28 8.82
C LYS A 129 11.47 -3.32 7.32
N VAL A 130 12.48 -3.14 6.48
CA VAL A 130 12.33 -3.17 5.02
C VAL A 130 11.85 -4.54 4.55
N ASP A 131 12.49 -5.62 4.98
CA ASP A 131 12.14 -6.99 4.57
C ASP A 131 10.72 -7.35 5.03
N PHE A 132 10.35 -6.99 6.26
CA PHE A 132 9.02 -7.20 6.80
C PHE A 132 7.93 -6.46 6.01
N LEU A 133 8.15 -5.18 5.66
CA LEU A 133 7.20 -4.39 4.88
C LEU A 133 7.16 -4.78 3.41
N ASN A 134 8.29 -5.22 2.85
CA ASN A 134 8.40 -5.63 1.47
C ASN A 134 7.76 -6.99 1.23
N THR A 135 7.67 -7.88 2.22
CA THR A 135 7.17 -9.25 2.02
C THR A 135 5.75 -9.29 1.42
N PRO A 136 4.73 -8.60 1.99
CA PRO A 136 3.39 -8.58 1.41
C PRO A 136 3.33 -7.97 0.01
N ILE A 137 4.18 -6.97 -0.24
CA ILE A 137 4.26 -6.25 -1.50
C ILE A 137 4.91 -7.15 -2.56
N ASN A 138 6.09 -7.68 -2.28
CA ASN A 138 6.85 -8.54 -3.20
C ASN A 138 6.06 -9.79 -3.56
N LEU A 139 5.31 -10.38 -2.64
CA LEU A 139 4.51 -11.58 -2.91
C LEU A 139 3.44 -11.34 -3.99
N VAL A 140 2.76 -10.20 -3.92
CA VAL A 140 1.76 -9.80 -4.92
C VAL A 140 2.38 -9.47 -6.28
N ASN A 141 3.63 -8.98 -6.29
CA ASN A 141 4.27 -8.54 -7.52
C ASN A 141 5.07 -9.62 -8.22
N ALA A 142 5.68 -10.54 -7.46
CA ALA A 142 6.32 -11.73 -7.99
C ALA A 142 5.32 -12.63 -8.71
N ALA A 143 4.06 -12.63 -8.28
CA ALA A 143 2.97 -13.37 -8.91
C ALA A 143 2.62 -12.84 -10.33
N ALA A 144 2.97 -11.60 -10.68
CA ALA A 144 2.74 -11.01 -12.00
C ALA A 144 3.83 -11.33 -13.04
N ALA A 145 4.91 -12.06 -12.66
CA ALA A 145 6.07 -12.30 -13.52
C ALA A 145 5.81 -13.24 -14.71
N ASN A 146 4.63 -13.85 -14.82
CA ASN A 146 4.23 -14.69 -15.94
C ASN A 146 3.15 -13.99 -16.79
N ALA A 147 3.35 -13.89 -18.11
CA ALA A 147 2.40 -13.32 -19.06
C ALA A 147 1.00 -13.99 -19.02
N ASN A 148 0.91 -15.24 -18.55
CA ASN A 148 -0.35 -15.98 -18.42
C ASN A 148 -0.97 -15.91 -17.01
N SER A 149 -0.36 -15.17 -16.09
CA SER A 149 -0.74 -15.13 -14.67
C SER A 149 -2.22 -14.78 -14.47
N ILE A 150 -2.76 -13.80 -15.21
CA ILE A 150 -4.16 -13.36 -15.11
C ILE A 150 -5.14 -14.44 -15.59
N ALA A 151 -4.85 -15.07 -16.75
CA ALA A 151 -5.67 -16.16 -17.28
C ALA A 151 -5.72 -17.37 -16.32
N GLN A 152 -4.68 -17.54 -15.51
CA GLN A 152 -4.58 -18.59 -14.48
C GLN A 152 -5.15 -18.17 -13.13
N GLY A 153 -5.77 -16.98 -13.05
CA GLY A 153 -6.40 -16.47 -11.83
C GLY A 153 -5.43 -15.91 -10.78
N THR A 154 -4.17 -15.69 -11.16
CA THR A 154 -3.11 -15.21 -10.28
C THR A 154 -3.33 -13.73 -9.89
N PRO A 155 -3.09 -13.36 -8.62
CA PRO A 155 -3.12 -11.96 -8.20
C PRO A 155 -2.06 -11.09 -8.92
N VAL A 156 -2.50 -10.12 -9.71
CA VAL A 156 -1.70 -9.06 -10.32
C VAL A 156 -2.15 -7.72 -9.75
N ASN A 157 -1.26 -7.01 -9.07
CA ASN A 157 -1.55 -5.66 -8.57
C ASN A 157 -1.00 -4.55 -9.46
N LEU A 158 -0.11 -4.85 -10.41
CA LEU A 158 0.46 -3.82 -11.26
C LEU A 158 -0.10 -3.86 -12.66
N VAL A 159 -0.65 -2.73 -13.12
CA VAL A 159 -1.24 -2.56 -14.46
C VAL A 159 -0.94 -1.18 -15.01
N PHE A 160 -1.06 -1.01 -16.33
CA PHE A 160 -1.09 0.34 -16.89
C PHE A 160 -2.48 0.96 -16.71
N LEU A 161 -2.52 2.20 -16.23
CA LEU A 161 -3.73 2.99 -16.09
C LEU A 161 -3.50 4.39 -16.66
N ASP A 162 -4.51 4.95 -17.32
CA ASP A 162 -4.49 6.34 -17.76
C ASP A 162 -4.15 7.30 -16.60
N THR A 163 -3.11 8.09 -16.78
CA THR A 163 -2.58 9.14 -15.88
C THR A 163 -3.67 10.08 -15.37
N LYS A 164 -4.69 10.40 -16.19
CA LYS A 164 -5.82 11.24 -15.78
C LYS A 164 -6.73 10.57 -14.77
N LEU A 165 -6.74 9.23 -14.71
CA LEU A 165 -7.47 8.47 -13.70
C LEU A 165 -6.60 8.10 -12.50
N ASN A 166 -5.34 7.78 -12.73
CA ASN A 166 -4.46 7.30 -11.67
C ASN A 166 -4.31 8.37 -10.55
N ILE A 167 -4.08 9.64 -10.91
CA ILE A 167 -3.95 10.71 -9.89
C ILE A 167 -5.24 10.88 -9.06
N PRO A 168 -6.44 11.03 -9.66
CA PRO A 168 -7.68 11.14 -8.88
C PRO A 168 -8.11 9.86 -8.15
N LYS A 169 -7.76 8.67 -8.65
CA LYS A 169 -8.09 7.38 -8.02
C LYS A 169 -7.54 7.29 -6.60
N LYS A 170 -6.30 7.72 -6.38
CA LYS A 170 -5.72 7.81 -5.03
C LYS A 170 -6.60 8.61 -4.07
N ASN A 171 -7.07 9.79 -4.51
CA ASN A 171 -7.92 10.65 -3.69
C ASN A 171 -9.27 9.97 -3.42
N PHE A 172 -9.86 9.33 -4.44
CA PHE A 172 -11.08 8.55 -4.30
C PHE A 172 -10.92 7.47 -3.22
N VAL A 173 -9.87 6.65 -3.30
CA VAL A 173 -9.62 5.57 -2.33
C VAL A 173 -9.37 6.12 -0.93
N THR A 174 -8.58 7.19 -0.80
CA THR A 174 -8.30 7.82 0.50
C THR A 174 -9.58 8.37 1.14
N SER A 175 -10.44 9.03 0.34
CA SER A 175 -11.73 9.52 0.79
C SER A 175 -12.66 8.39 1.22
N ALA A 176 -12.75 7.31 0.43
CA ALA A 176 -13.55 6.13 0.75
C ALA A 176 -13.12 5.45 2.07
N LEU A 177 -11.81 5.41 2.34
CA LEU A 177 -11.27 4.83 3.58
C LEU A 177 -11.49 5.67 4.82
N ASN A 178 -11.59 6.99 4.65
CA ASN A 178 -11.81 7.93 5.74
C ASN A 178 -13.31 8.16 6.00
N ASN A 179 -14.15 8.06 4.96
CA ASN A 179 -15.59 8.24 5.04
C ASN A 179 -16.31 7.12 4.26
N PRO A 180 -16.36 5.89 4.82
CA PRO A 180 -17.02 4.77 4.16
C PRO A 180 -18.47 5.10 3.79
N GLY A 181 -18.89 4.71 2.58
CA GLY A 181 -20.25 4.94 2.08
C GLY A 181 -20.54 6.37 1.59
N VAL A 182 -19.56 7.28 1.62
CA VAL A 182 -19.71 8.65 1.11
C VAL A 182 -18.93 8.81 -0.19
N ALA A 183 -19.64 9.14 -1.27
CA ALA A 183 -19.01 9.46 -2.54
C ALA A 183 -18.14 10.74 -2.43
N PRO A 184 -16.91 10.75 -2.96
CA PRO A 184 -16.10 11.97 -2.98
C PRO A 184 -16.80 13.10 -3.74
N THR A 185 -16.90 14.28 -3.11
CA THR A 185 -17.78 15.38 -3.53
C THR A 185 -17.40 16.09 -4.84
N ASN A 186 -16.16 15.96 -5.33
CA ASN A 186 -15.59 16.91 -6.32
C ASN A 186 -14.92 16.28 -7.57
N ALA A 187 -15.55 15.32 -8.26
CA ALA A 187 -14.86 14.70 -9.41
C ALA A 187 -15.69 14.37 -10.67
N GLY A 188 -16.91 14.91 -10.83
CA GLY A 188 -17.65 14.88 -12.11
C GLY A 188 -17.59 13.53 -12.85
N ASN A 189 -17.20 13.54 -14.13
CA ASN A 189 -17.06 12.35 -14.97
C ASN A 189 -15.93 11.39 -14.51
N LEU A 190 -14.88 11.88 -13.86
CA LEU A 190 -13.73 11.06 -13.45
C LEU A 190 -14.05 10.09 -12.31
N ASN A 191 -14.95 10.45 -11.39
CA ASN A 191 -15.48 9.50 -10.41
C ASN A 191 -16.19 8.34 -11.09
N THR A 192 -16.99 8.62 -12.13
CA THR A 192 -17.67 7.59 -12.91
C THR A 192 -16.67 6.66 -13.60
N ALA A 193 -15.60 7.22 -14.18
CA ALA A 193 -14.55 6.43 -14.80
C ALA A 193 -13.74 5.60 -13.79
N ILE A 194 -13.45 6.13 -12.59
CA ILE A 194 -12.81 5.37 -11.50
C ILE A 194 -13.71 4.20 -11.08
N LYS A 195 -15.02 4.42 -10.93
CA LYS A 195 -15.97 3.34 -10.62
C LYS A 195 -16.04 2.29 -11.72
N SER A 196 -16.04 2.73 -12.99
CA SER A 196 -15.94 1.82 -14.14
C SER A 196 -14.69 0.95 -14.05
N TYR A 197 -13.53 1.55 -13.72
CA TYR A 197 -12.27 0.84 -13.51
C TYR A 197 -12.32 -0.14 -12.33
N LEU A 198 -12.79 0.31 -11.16
CA LEU A 198 -12.92 -0.53 -9.96
C LEU A 198 -13.90 -1.69 -10.17
N THR A 199 -14.94 -1.49 -10.99
CA THR A 199 -15.87 -2.55 -11.37
C THR A 199 -15.19 -3.61 -12.23
N GLN A 200 -14.47 -3.19 -13.28
CA GLN A 200 -13.74 -4.12 -14.17
C GLN A 200 -12.65 -4.90 -13.41
N THR A 201 -11.97 -4.24 -12.48
CA THR A 201 -10.89 -4.86 -11.69
C THR A 201 -11.37 -5.51 -10.39
N ARG A 202 -12.67 -5.54 -10.10
CA ARG A 202 -13.21 -6.00 -8.80
C ARG A 202 -12.69 -7.37 -8.37
N THR A 203 -12.87 -8.39 -9.21
CA THR A 203 -12.45 -9.76 -8.89
C THR A 203 -10.94 -9.85 -8.68
N GLN A 204 -10.18 -9.23 -9.59
CA GLN A 204 -8.72 -9.25 -9.57
C GLN A 204 -8.16 -8.53 -8.34
N SER A 205 -8.69 -7.35 -8.04
CA SER A 205 -8.30 -6.52 -6.92
C SER A 205 -8.63 -7.17 -5.57
N LEU A 206 -9.76 -7.86 -5.44
CA LEU A 206 -10.07 -8.63 -4.21
C LEU A 206 -9.10 -9.79 -3.99
N ARG A 207 -8.70 -10.51 -5.05
CA ARG A 207 -7.67 -11.56 -4.93
C ARG A 207 -6.32 -10.99 -4.49
N VAL A 208 -5.96 -9.82 -5.00
CA VAL A 208 -4.77 -9.09 -4.53
C VAL A 208 -4.90 -8.77 -3.04
N ALA A 209 -6.03 -8.22 -2.59
CA ALA A 209 -6.22 -7.84 -1.19
C ALA A 209 -6.06 -9.05 -0.26
N GLN A 210 -6.67 -10.19 -0.64
CA GLN A 210 -6.57 -11.46 0.09
C GLN A 210 -5.13 -11.98 0.15
N ALA A 211 -4.38 -11.88 -0.96
CA ALA A 211 -2.99 -12.27 -1.00
C ALA A 211 -2.12 -11.40 -0.07
N ILE A 212 -2.41 -10.09 0.03
CA ILE A 212 -1.70 -9.21 0.96
C ILE A 212 -2.06 -9.55 2.41
N ASP A 213 -3.34 -9.79 2.74
CA ASP A 213 -3.75 -10.24 4.08
C ASP A 213 -3.03 -11.53 4.48
N ALA A 214 -2.97 -12.52 3.58
CA ALA A 214 -2.27 -13.78 3.82
C ALA A 214 -0.76 -13.58 4.04
N ALA A 215 -0.12 -12.71 3.25
CA ALA A 215 1.31 -12.43 3.38
C ALA A 215 1.65 -11.64 4.66
N CYS A 216 0.77 -10.75 5.11
CA CYS A 216 0.90 -10.09 6.41
C CYS A 216 0.83 -11.11 7.55
N LEU A 217 -0.16 -12.01 7.51
CA LEU A 217 -0.30 -13.09 8.49
C LEU A 217 0.93 -14.00 8.51
N GLN A 218 1.44 -14.39 7.34
CA GLN A 218 2.65 -15.19 7.22
C GLN A 218 3.87 -14.48 7.84
N SER A 219 4.02 -13.17 7.61
CA SER A 219 5.12 -12.37 8.16
C SER A 219 5.08 -12.33 9.69
N ILE A 220 3.89 -12.16 10.27
CA ILE A 220 3.68 -12.21 11.72
C ILE A 220 3.99 -13.61 12.28
N ASN A 221 3.50 -14.66 11.63
CA ASN A 221 3.74 -16.04 12.06
C ASN A 221 5.23 -16.42 11.97
N ALA A 222 5.95 -15.92 10.97
CA ALA A 222 7.40 -16.10 10.86
C ALA A 222 8.14 -15.45 12.05
N LEU A 223 7.74 -14.24 12.47
CA LEU A 223 8.30 -13.60 13.67
C LEU A 223 8.02 -14.41 14.93
N LYS A 224 6.79 -14.94 15.07
CA LYS A 224 6.39 -15.80 16.21
C LYS A 224 7.23 -17.07 16.29
N ALA A 225 7.42 -17.75 15.15
CA ALA A 225 8.15 -19.01 15.08
C ALA A 225 9.67 -18.86 15.20
N SER A 226 10.22 -17.68 14.90
CA SER A 226 11.66 -17.40 14.94
C SER A 226 12.03 -16.50 16.12
N THR A 227 12.11 -15.20 15.90
CA THR A 227 12.58 -14.18 16.85
C THR A 227 11.85 -14.19 18.19
N LEU A 228 10.56 -14.56 18.20
CA LEU A 228 9.73 -14.57 19.40
C LEU A 228 9.51 -15.97 19.99
N SER A 229 10.21 -16.99 19.48
CA SER A 229 10.09 -18.35 20.01
C SER A 229 10.50 -18.38 21.48
N GLY A 230 9.59 -18.84 22.34
CA GLY A 230 9.79 -18.87 23.80
C GLY A 230 9.69 -17.51 24.50
N VAL A 231 9.31 -16.44 23.80
CA VAL A 231 9.20 -15.09 24.37
C VAL A 231 7.75 -14.81 24.77
N VAL A 232 7.54 -14.49 26.04
CA VAL A 232 6.22 -14.08 26.54
C VAL A 232 6.09 -12.57 26.41
N ALA A 233 5.04 -12.12 25.72
CA ALA A 233 4.75 -10.70 25.62
C ALA A 233 4.41 -10.13 27.02
N PRO A 234 5.03 -9.01 27.45
CA PRO A 234 4.60 -8.30 28.63
C PRO A 234 3.12 -7.92 28.53
N ALA A 235 2.41 -7.91 29.67
CA ALA A 235 1.02 -7.46 29.70
C ALA A 235 0.87 -6.02 29.15
N PRO A 236 -0.28 -5.62 28.60
CA PRO A 236 -0.45 -4.33 27.90
C PRO A 236 0.00 -3.08 28.67
N ASN A 237 -0.06 -3.11 30.00
CA ASN A 237 0.33 -2.00 30.88
C ASN A 237 1.72 -2.18 31.52
N VAL A 238 2.47 -3.19 31.10
CA VAL A 238 3.82 -3.48 31.58
C VAL A 238 4.82 -3.03 30.52
N ARG A 239 5.81 -2.24 30.95
CA ARG A 239 6.88 -1.77 30.07
C ARG A 239 7.79 -2.94 29.68
N ALA A 240 7.90 -3.22 28.38
CA ALA A 240 8.91 -4.11 27.83
C ALA A 240 10.33 -3.58 28.08
N LYS A 241 11.22 -4.45 28.55
CA LYS A 241 12.61 -4.14 28.90
C LYS A 241 13.57 -4.46 27.74
N THR A 242 13.33 -5.57 27.05
CA THR A 242 14.17 -6.02 25.93
C THR A 242 13.59 -5.65 24.56
N ALA A 243 14.43 -5.68 23.52
CA ALA A 243 13.98 -5.50 22.13
C ALA A 243 12.95 -6.57 21.72
N THR A 244 13.18 -7.81 22.13
CA THR A 244 12.31 -8.95 21.83
C THR A 244 10.99 -8.88 22.57
N GLU A 245 10.96 -8.41 23.83
CA GLU A 245 9.73 -8.13 24.56
C GLU A 245 8.92 -6.99 23.91
N ARG A 246 9.58 -5.93 23.43
CA ARG A 246 8.91 -4.84 22.69
C ARG A 246 8.26 -5.37 21.41
N LEU A 247 8.97 -6.26 20.70
CA LEU A 247 8.45 -6.88 19.48
C LEU A 247 7.28 -7.82 19.79
N ALA A 248 7.40 -8.64 20.84
CA ALA A 248 6.33 -9.52 21.30
C ALA A 248 5.08 -8.73 21.69
N GLN A 249 5.24 -7.60 22.39
CA GLN A 249 4.14 -6.71 22.76
C GLN A 249 3.47 -6.08 21.53
N ALA A 250 4.25 -5.63 20.53
CA ALA A 250 3.71 -5.09 19.29
C ALA A 250 2.95 -6.15 18.46
N VAL A 251 3.48 -7.37 18.38
CA VAL A 251 2.81 -8.50 17.70
C VAL A 251 1.52 -8.89 18.43
N ALA A 252 1.54 -8.97 19.77
CA ALA A 252 0.33 -9.27 20.54
C ALA A 252 -0.74 -8.18 20.39
N ALA A 253 -0.34 -6.90 20.32
CA ALA A 253 -1.25 -5.80 20.05
C ALA A 253 -1.85 -5.88 18.63
N HIS A 254 -1.05 -6.21 17.62
CA HIS A 254 -1.53 -6.47 16.26
C HIS A 254 -2.56 -7.61 16.22
N ASP A 255 -2.24 -8.76 16.82
CA ASP A 255 -3.16 -9.91 16.87
C ASP A 255 -4.47 -9.56 17.57
N ALA A 256 -4.40 -8.83 18.69
CA ALA A 256 -5.59 -8.40 19.43
C ALA A 256 -6.48 -7.47 18.59
N LEU A 257 -5.88 -6.51 17.86
CA LEU A 257 -6.61 -5.59 16.98
C LEU A 257 -7.31 -6.33 15.83
N VAL A 258 -6.57 -7.20 15.13
CA VAL A 258 -7.12 -7.95 13.98
C VAL A 258 -8.16 -8.98 14.43
N GLY A 259 -7.91 -9.69 15.53
CA GLY A 259 -8.83 -10.67 16.08
C GLY A 259 -10.13 -10.05 16.60
N ALA A 260 -10.07 -8.86 17.21
CA ALA A 260 -11.25 -8.15 17.69
C ALA A 260 -12.03 -7.46 16.56
N ASN A 261 -11.38 -7.12 15.45
CA ASN A 261 -12.00 -6.38 14.37
C ASN A 261 -11.57 -6.89 12.97
N PRO A 262 -12.28 -7.89 12.42
CA PRO A 262 -12.05 -8.40 11.07
C PRO A 262 -12.21 -7.35 9.97
N ALA A 263 -12.91 -6.23 10.23
CA ALA A 263 -13.00 -5.12 9.29
C ALA A 263 -11.68 -4.34 9.15
N LEU A 264 -10.64 -4.68 9.94
CA LEU A 264 -9.28 -4.14 9.79
C LEU A 264 -8.39 -4.96 8.83
N THR A 265 -8.96 -5.92 8.11
CA THR A 265 -8.27 -6.60 7.01
C THR A 265 -8.26 -5.72 5.76
N ILE A 266 -7.28 -5.94 4.89
CA ILE A 266 -7.12 -5.22 3.62
C ILE A 266 -8.28 -5.59 2.70
N THR A 267 -8.67 -6.86 2.67
CA THR A 267 -9.81 -7.35 1.89
C THR A 267 -11.12 -6.68 2.30
N ALA A 268 -11.40 -6.56 3.60
CA ALA A 268 -12.63 -5.90 4.06
C ALA A 268 -12.65 -4.42 3.65
N GLN A 269 -11.54 -3.71 3.85
CA GLN A 269 -11.48 -2.26 3.60
C GLN A 269 -11.45 -1.95 2.10
N TRP A 270 -10.82 -2.81 1.31
CA TRP A 270 -10.94 -2.72 -0.13
C TRP A 270 -12.37 -3.00 -0.60
N THR A 271 -13.08 -3.93 0.02
CA THR A 271 -14.50 -4.18 -0.30
C THR A 271 -15.35 -2.93 -0.05
N GLU A 272 -15.11 -2.19 1.04
CA GLU A 272 -15.76 -0.90 1.31
C GLU A 272 -15.45 0.15 0.23
N VAL A 273 -14.19 0.26 -0.20
CA VAL A 273 -13.79 1.15 -1.30
C VAL A 273 -14.51 0.78 -2.59
N LEU A 274 -14.59 -0.51 -2.91
CA LEU A 274 -15.28 -1.02 -4.10
C LEU A 274 -16.81 -0.86 -4.06
N ASN A 275 -17.38 -0.64 -2.87
CA ASN A 275 -18.81 -0.42 -2.66
C ASN A 275 -19.16 1.08 -2.49
N THR A 276 -18.16 1.97 -2.54
CA THR A 276 -18.38 3.41 -2.41
C THR A 276 -19.24 3.92 -3.58
N PRO A 277 -20.36 4.63 -3.30
CA PRO A 277 -21.37 4.96 -4.29
C PRO A 277 -20.90 5.93 -5.35
#